data_AF-A0A4Q4Z710-F1
#
_entry.id   AF-A0A4Q4Z710-F1
#
_cell.length_a   1.000
_cell.length_b   1.000
_cell.length_c   1.000
_cell.angle_alpha   90.00
_cell.angle_beta   90.00
_cell.angle_gamma   90.00
#
_symmetry.space_group_name_H-M   'P 1'
#
loop_
_entity.id
_entity.type
_entity.pdbx_description
1 polymer ?
#
loop_
_entity_poly.entity_id
_entity_poly.type
_entity_poly.pdbx_seq_one_letter_code
_entity_poly.pdbx_strand_id
1 'polypeptide(L)'
;MTQTGAAASGPRRLLLVAGSGRSGTSVLASTLQMLGAHIPGPEVLPDETNPKGFGESQWVVDFHDRLLRRSNVRVTDARPQAWFDAGRMSTLERVREELSTWLAEQYADDVREVVIKDPRLAWFLGLWRSAALRHGVEQSYVVMLRPPTEVVGSKQKYYNATLGETGRMASWVNAMLHTERATRGGRRAFVHYHDLLDDWTRPVYALGERLGIESVRSASATKIRRVHDLIDPSLHRVRTTWDDLDVPKGLRELADETWEQLVVLADQDLESPSLHASLDDLRARYTQYYEEAEAIAQSSVLAAARQKRKPTDGSKPDPAPVPPATGLSHRLRRAVRPRGRSDRR
;
A
#
# COMPACT_ATOMS: atom_id res chain seq x y z
N MET A 1 -43.75 -12.29 -25.65
CA MET A 1 -43.18 -12.99 -24.48
C MET A 1 -41.80 -12.43 -24.23
N THR A 2 -41.73 -11.41 -23.38
CA THR A 2 -40.48 -10.84 -22.88
C THR A 2 -39.86 -11.85 -21.92
N GLN A 3 -38.70 -12.42 -22.29
CA GLN A 3 -37.86 -13.14 -21.34
C GLN A 3 -37.37 -12.13 -20.30
N THR A 4 -38.02 -12.10 -19.15
CA THR A 4 -37.42 -11.63 -17.91
C THR A 4 -36.23 -12.54 -17.62
N GLY A 5 -35.03 -12.08 -17.94
CA GLY A 5 -33.79 -12.73 -17.51
C GLY A 5 -33.85 -12.91 -16.01
N ALA A 6 -33.62 -14.15 -15.55
CA ALA A 6 -33.53 -14.43 -14.12
C ALA A 6 -32.44 -13.51 -13.54
N ALA A 7 -32.82 -12.63 -12.61
CA ALA A 7 -31.87 -11.82 -11.87
C ALA A 7 -30.82 -12.75 -11.26
N ALA A 8 -29.55 -12.44 -11.45
CA ALA A 8 -28.45 -13.24 -10.90
C ALA A 8 -28.65 -13.41 -9.38
N SER A 9 -28.97 -14.64 -8.97
CA SER A 9 -29.23 -15.02 -7.59
C SER A 9 -27.93 -15.42 -6.92
N GLY A 10 -27.41 -14.58 -6.03
CA GLY A 10 -26.20 -14.83 -5.25
C GLY A 10 -25.87 -13.68 -4.31
N PRO A 11 -25.08 -13.93 -3.23
CA PRO A 11 -24.66 -12.88 -2.32
C PRO A 11 -23.76 -11.85 -3.02
N ARG A 12 -23.79 -10.59 -2.57
CA ARG A 12 -22.85 -9.55 -3.03
C ARG A 12 -21.46 -9.85 -2.47
N ARG A 13 -20.42 -9.75 -3.31
CA ARG A 13 -19.04 -10.08 -2.97
C ARG A 13 -18.08 -8.94 -3.24
N LEU A 14 -17.21 -8.68 -2.27
CA LEU A 14 -16.04 -7.81 -2.38
C LEU A 14 -14.76 -8.63 -2.40
N LEU A 15 -14.06 -8.62 -3.54
CA LEU A 15 -12.76 -9.25 -3.72
C LEU A 15 -11.65 -8.20 -3.55
N LEU A 16 -10.84 -8.37 -2.51
CA LEU A 16 -9.68 -7.54 -2.25
C LEU A 16 -8.42 -8.23 -2.76
N VAL A 17 -7.86 -7.72 -3.86
CA VAL A 17 -6.61 -8.24 -4.43
C VAL A 17 -5.43 -7.46 -3.85
N ALA A 18 -4.71 -8.10 -2.94
CA ALA A 18 -3.57 -7.55 -2.22
C ALA A 18 -2.25 -8.25 -2.60
N GLY A 19 -1.15 -7.71 -2.12
CA GLY A 19 0.20 -8.23 -2.35
C GLY A 19 1.18 -7.10 -2.58
N SER A 20 2.48 -7.39 -2.48
CA SER A 20 3.50 -6.38 -2.79
C SER A 20 3.37 -5.95 -4.26
N GLY A 21 3.54 -4.66 -4.54
CA GLY A 21 3.62 -4.19 -5.93
C GLY A 21 4.66 -5.00 -6.71
N ARG A 22 4.37 -5.34 -7.98
CA ARG A 22 5.14 -6.25 -8.84
C ARG A 22 5.02 -7.76 -8.54
N SER A 23 4.04 -8.17 -7.72
CA SER A 23 3.71 -9.59 -7.48
C SER A 23 2.60 -10.15 -8.37
N GLY A 24 2.18 -9.42 -9.43
CA GLY A 24 1.12 -9.91 -10.33
C GLY A 24 -0.32 -9.52 -9.95
N THR A 25 -0.50 -8.60 -8.99
CA THR A 25 -1.84 -8.13 -8.58
C THR A 25 -2.65 -7.52 -9.73
N SER A 26 -2.00 -6.80 -10.67
CA SER A 26 -2.68 -6.30 -11.87
C SER A 26 -3.15 -7.43 -12.78
N VAL A 27 -2.33 -8.46 -12.99
CA VAL A 27 -2.66 -9.60 -13.86
C VAL A 27 -3.89 -10.34 -13.32
N LEU A 28 -3.93 -10.59 -12.02
CA LEU A 28 -5.09 -11.21 -11.39
C LEU A 28 -6.34 -10.32 -11.46
N ALA A 29 -6.22 -9.02 -11.16
CA ALA A 29 -7.36 -8.09 -11.23
C ALA A 29 -7.96 -8.03 -12.64
N SER A 30 -7.13 -7.87 -13.67
CA SER A 30 -7.57 -7.88 -15.07
C SER A 30 -8.16 -9.24 -15.49
N THR A 31 -7.62 -10.35 -14.98
CA THR A 31 -8.18 -11.68 -15.22
C THR A 31 -9.60 -11.80 -14.66
N LEU A 32 -9.80 -11.41 -13.40
CA LEU A 32 -11.13 -11.42 -12.77
C LEU A 32 -12.11 -10.49 -13.51
N GLN A 33 -11.65 -9.31 -13.92
CA GLN A 33 -12.46 -8.38 -14.72
C GLN A 33 -12.91 -8.99 -16.04
N MET A 34 -12.01 -9.64 -16.78
CA MET A 34 -12.33 -10.30 -18.06
C MET A 34 -13.30 -11.48 -17.89
N LEU A 35 -13.24 -12.17 -16.74
CA LEU A 35 -14.19 -13.22 -16.38
C LEU A 35 -15.55 -12.67 -15.96
N GLY A 36 -15.65 -11.37 -15.68
CA GLY A 36 -16.91 -10.64 -15.49
C GLY A 36 -17.10 -10.06 -14.09
N ALA A 37 -16.09 -10.10 -13.23
CA ALA A 37 -16.10 -9.29 -12.02
C ALA A 37 -16.00 -7.79 -12.37
N HIS A 38 -16.56 -6.93 -11.53
CA HIS A 38 -16.58 -5.50 -11.76
C HIS A 38 -15.39 -4.81 -11.08
N ILE A 39 -14.59 -4.06 -11.84
CA ILE A 39 -13.64 -3.09 -11.28
C ILE A 39 -14.30 -1.71 -11.35
N PRO A 40 -14.49 -1.00 -10.22
CA PRO A 40 -15.11 0.31 -10.19
C PRO A 40 -14.37 1.36 -11.03
N GLY A 41 -15.10 2.00 -11.93
CA GLY A 41 -14.58 3.10 -12.76
C GLY A 41 -14.60 4.48 -12.08
N PRO A 42 -13.94 5.49 -12.66
CA PRO A 42 -12.96 5.35 -13.75
C PRO A 42 -11.70 4.61 -13.28
N GLU A 43 -11.11 3.82 -14.17
CA GLU A 43 -9.86 3.10 -13.89
C GLU A 43 -8.64 4.00 -14.12
N VAL A 44 -7.56 3.72 -13.39
CA VAL A 44 -6.25 4.33 -13.60
C VAL A 44 -5.77 4.00 -15.02
N LEU A 45 -5.36 5.04 -15.76
CA LEU A 45 -4.90 4.89 -17.13
C LEU A 45 -3.61 4.04 -17.18
N PRO A 46 -3.48 3.12 -18.17
CA PRO A 46 -2.23 2.41 -18.41
C PRO A 46 -1.06 3.36 -18.72
N ASP A 47 0.15 2.94 -18.36
CA ASP A 47 1.40 3.65 -18.69
C ASP A 47 2.50 2.69 -19.17
N GLU A 48 3.70 3.20 -19.42
CA GLU A 48 4.86 2.41 -19.88
C GLU A 48 5.28 1.29 -18.91
N THR A 49 4.98 1.43 -17.60
CA THR A 49 5.32 0.43 -16.58
C THR A 49 4.32 -0.73 -16.53
N ASN A 50 3.10 -0.49 -17.05
CA ASN A 50 2.05 -1.49 -17.16
C ASN A 50 1.05 -1.16 -18.31
N PRO A 51 1.42 -1.44 -19.57
CA PRO A 51 0.63 -1.04 -20.74
C PRO A 51 -0.69 -1.81 -20.88
N LYS A 52 -0.83 -2.95 -20.19
CA LYS A 52 -2.06 -3.76 -20.15
C LYS A 52 -3.09 -3.21 -19.16
N GLY A 53 -2.77 -2.12 -18.45
CA GLY A 53 -3.63 -1.49 -17.46
C GLY A 53 -3.43 -2.03 -16.05
N PHE A 54 -3.80 -1.20 -15.07
CA PHE A 54 -3.56 -1.50 -13.66
C PHE A 54 -4.69 -2.30 -13.01
N GLY A 55 -5.92 -2.24 -13.54
CA GLY A 55 -7.08 -2.80 -12.85
C GLY A 55 -7.33 -2.12 -11.50
N GLU A 56 -7.10 -0.81 -11.45
CA GLU A 56 -7.19 0.01 -10.23
C GLU A 56 -8.28 1.05 -10.42
N SER A 57 -9.19 1.17 -9.46
CA SER A 57 -10.15 2.28 -9.43
C SER A 57 -9.43 3.57 -9.04
N GLN A 58 -9.57 4.63 -9.84
CA GLN A 58 -8.92 5.92 -9.57
C GLN A 58 -9.35 6.49 -8.21
N TRP A 59 -10.64 6.36 -7.87
CA TRP A 59 -11.16 6.82 -6.59
C TRP A 59 -10.46 6.12 -5.41
N VAL A 60 -10.24 4.81 -5.51
CA VAL A 60 -9.56 4.03 -4.45
C VAL A 60 -8.10 4.46 -4.31
N VAL A 61 -7.41 4.68 -5.43
CA VAL A 61 -6.03 5.17 -5.42
C VAL A 61 -5.95 6.53 -4.72
N ASP A 62 -6.80 7.48 -5.10
CA ASP A 62 -6.83 8.83 -4.52
C ASP A 62 -7.20 8.81 -3.04
N PHE A 63 -8.15 7.94 -2.68
CA PHE A 63 -8.57 7.71 -1.30
C PHE A 63 -7.42 7.21 -0.44
N HIS A 64 -6.79 6.08 -0.82
CA HIS A 64 -5.67 5.51 -0.07
C HIS A 64 -4.45 6.43 -0.01
N ASP A 65 -4.11 7.09 -1.12
CA ASP A 65 -2.98 8.01 -1.20
C ASP A 65 -3.17 9.23 -0.29
N ARG A 66 -4.40 9.76 -0.22
CA ARG A 66 -4.75 10.80 0.76
C ARG A 66 -4.62 10.32 2.19
N LEU A 67 -5.07 9.11 2.51
CA LEU A 67 -4.98 8.56 3.86
C LEU A 67 -3.52 8.32 4.29
N LEU A 68 -2.69 7.73 3.42
CA LEU A 68 -1.26 7.53 3.69
C LEU A 68 -0.51 8.85 3.91
N ARG A 69 -0.81 9.89 3.10
CA ARG A 69 -0.25 11.22 3.35
C ARG A 69 -0.62 11.77 4.72
N ARG A 70 -1.90 11.63 5.12
CA ARG A 70 -2.38 12.12 6.42
C ARG A 70 -1.77 11.36 7.61
N SER A 71 -1.41 10.09 7.42
CA SER A 71 -0.73 9.28 8.45
C SER A 71 0.80 9.38 8.39
N ASN A 72 1.37 10.18 7.49
CA ASN A 72 2.82 10.23 7.24
C ASN A 72 3.42 8.84 6.95
N VAL A 73 2.69 8.03 6.18
CA VAL A 73 3.12 6.70 5.73
C VAL A 73 3.37 6.73 4.22
N ARG A 74 4.32 5.94 3.75
CA ARG A 74 4.58 5.71 2.33
C ARG A 74 4.08 4.32 1.92
N VAL A 75 3.79 4.12 0.63
CA VAL A 75 3.37 2.79 0.15
C VAL A 75 4.43 1.71 0.42
N THR A 76 5.71 2.08 0.33
CA THR A 76 6.88 1.23 0.61
C THR A 76 7.50 1.50 1.98
N ASP A 77 6.68 1.80 2.99
CA ASP A 77 7.17 2.03 4.35
C ASP A 77 7.67 0.74 5.00
N ALA A 78 8.90 0.78 5.50
CA ALA A 78 9.51 -0.35 6.20
C ALA A 78 9.23 -0.31 7.71
N ARG A 79 8.72 0.79 8.26
CA ARG A 79 8.46 0.90 9.71
C ARG A 79 7.32 -0.04 10.13
N PRO A 80 7.53 -0.92 11.12
CA PRO A 80 6.42 -1.68 11.72
C PRO A 80 5.32 -0.76 12.27
N GLN A 81 5.71 0.32 12.95
CA GLN A 81 4.79 1.31 13.54
C GLN A 81 3.90 2.03 12.51
N ALA A 82 4.31 2.11 11.24
CA ALA A 82 3.51 2.72 10.18
C ALA A 82 2.13 2.04 9.99
N TRP A 83 2.02 0.75 10.34
CA TRP A 83 0.76 0.01 10.28
C TRP A 83 -0.24 0.52 11.30
N PHE A 84 0.23 0.83 12.51
CA PHE A 84 -0.59 1.47 13.52
C PHE A 84 -1.00 2.89 13.07
N ASP A 85 -0.05 3.67 12.55
CA ASP A 85 -0.31 5.05 12.12
C ASP A 85 -1.33 5.13 10.97
N ALA A 86 -1.21 4.26 9.96
CA ALA A 86 -2.21 4.14 8.89
C ALA A 86 -3.53 3.58 9.41
N GLY A 87 -3.48 2.55 10.28
CA GLY A 87 -4.65 1.91 10.88
C GLY A 87 -5.55 2.88 11.65
N ARG A 88 -4.97 3.90 12.30
CA ARG A 88 -5.72 4.98 12.97
C ARG A 88 -6.65 5.76 12.04
N MET A 89 -6.40 5.78 10.73
CA MET A 89 -7.34 6.41 9.79
C MET A 89 -8.67 5.67 9.77
N SER A 90 -8.66 4.36 10.04
CA SER A 90 -9.85 3.51 10.09
C SER A 90 -10.77 3.82 11.27
N THR A 91 -10.29 4.53 12.30
CA THR A 91 -11.11 4.89 13.48
C THR A 91 -11.86 6.21 13.29
N LEU A 92 -11.60 6.96 12.21
CA LEU A 92 -12.24 8.24 11.94
C LEU A 92 -13.60 8.02 11.27
N GLU A 93 -14.69 8.49 11.88
CA GLU A 93 -16.06 8.28 11.34
C GLU A 93 -16.16 8.75 9.89
N ARG A 94 -15.69 9.97 9.58
CA ARG A 94 -15.77 10.51 8.21
C ARG A 94 -15.12 9.59 7.17
N VAL A 95 -14.02 8.92 7.54
CA VAL A 95 -13.28 8.05 6.61
C VAL A 95 -14.07 6.75 6.39
N ARG A 96 -14.66 6.22 7.46
CA ARG A 96 -15.55 5.05 7.38
C ARG A 96 -16.81 5.35 6.58
N GLU A 97 -17.43 6.49 6.80
CA GLU A 97 -18.62 6.93 6.08
C GLU A 97 -18.32 7.19 4.59
N GLU A 98 -17.23 7.88 4.27
CA GLU A 98 -16.80 8.11 2.89
C GLU A 98 -16.61 6.78 2.12
N LEU A 99 -15.88 5.82 2.70
CA LEU A 99 -15.71 4.50 2.06
C LEU A 99 -17.02 3.72 1.99
N SER A 100 -17.83 3.74 3.04
CA SER A 100 -19.09 3.01 3.13
C SER A 100 -20.07 3.49 2.06
N THR A 101 -20.27 4.80 1.94
CA THR A 101 -21.14 5.40 0.90
C THR A 101 -20.63 5.03 -0.48
N TRP A 102 -19.34 5.22 -0.74
CA TRP A 102 -18.76 4.88 -2.04
C TRP A 102 -18.90 3.40 -2.36
N LEU A 103 -18.65 2.50 -1.40
CA LEU A 103 -18.75 1.05 -1.61
C LEU A 103 -20.18 0.63 -1.93
N ALA A 104 -21.18 1.23 -1.27
CA ALA A 104 -22.59 0.92 -1.52
C ALA A 104 -23.00 1.23 -2.97
N GLU A 105 -22.51 2.33 -3.52
CA GLU A 105 -22.77 2.74 -4.91
C GLU A 105 -22.21 1.74 -5.94
N GLN A 106 -21.14 1.01 -5.61
CA GLN A 106 -20.53 0.04 -6.53
C GLN A 106 -21.38 -1.22 -6.72
N TYR A 107 -22.42 -1.39 -5.90
CA TYR A 107 -23.41 -2.46 -6.03
C TYR A 107 -24.77 -1.93 -6.50
N ALA A 108 -24.79 -0.73 -7.11
CA ALA A 108 -25.91 -0.31 -7.94
C ALA A 108 -26.09 -1.29 -9.13
N ASP A 109 -27.30 -1.35 -9.67
CA ASP A 109 -27.70 -2.27 -10.75
C ASP A 109 -27.51 -3.77 -10.39
N ASP A 110 -27.26 -4.60 -11.40
CA ASP A 110 -27.09 -6.05 -11.28
C ASP A 110 -25.65 -6.47 -10.91
N VAL A 111 -24.80 -5.53 -10.44
CA VAL A 111 -23.44 -5.86 -10.00
C VAL A 111 -23.49 -6.71 -8.73
N ARG A 112 -22.82 -7.87 -8.79
CA ARG A 112 -22.73 -8.82 -7.68
C ARG A 112 -21.32 -8.99 -7.14
N GLU A 113 -20.30 -8.82 -7.97
CA GLU A 113 -18.90 -9.06 -7.61
C GLU A 113 -18.05 -7.84 -7.94
N VAL A 114 -17.53 -7.19 -6.91
CA VAL A 114 -16.65 -6.02 -7.04
C VAL A 114 -15.23 -6.43 -6.68
N VAL A 115 -14.27 -6.07 -7.53
CA VAL A 115 -12.84 -6.27 -7.33
C VAL A 115 -12.21 -4.92 -6.99
N ILE A 116 -11.51 -4.87 -5.86
CA ILE A 116 -10.68 -3.75 -5.48
C ILE A 116 -9.23 -4.20 -5.44
N LYS A 117 -8.41 -3.49 -6.21
CA LYS A 117 -6.97 -3.63 -6.22
C LYS A 117 -6.38 -2.23 -6.18
N ASP A 118 -5.37 -2.08 -5.34
CA ASP A 118 -4.48 -0.93 -5.30
C ASP A 118 -3.22 -1.34 -4.51
N PRO A 119 -2.01 -0.92 -4.90
CA PRO A 119 -0.77 -1.30 -4.21
C PRO A 119 -0.71 -0.89 -2.72
N ARG A 120 -1.57 0.02 -2.27
CA ARG A 120 -1.68 0.52 -0.89
C ARG A 120 -2.81 -0.15 -0.11
N LEU A 121 -3.62 -1.00 -0.75
CA LEU A 121 -4.79 -1.66 -0.16
C LEU A 121 -4.49 -2.34 1.17
N ALA A 122 -3.32 -2.96 1.28
CA ALA A 122 -2.89 -3.69 2.46
C ALA A 122 -2.97 -2.84 3.75
N TRP A 123 -2.64 -1.55 3.69
CA TRP A 123 -2.66 -0.62 4.82
C TRP A 123 -4.07 -0.37 5.38
N PHE A 124 -5.12 -0.65 4.60
CA PHE A 124 -6.50 -0.29 4.91
C PHE A 124 -7.45 -1.49 4.94
N LEU A 125 -6.94 -2.73 4.98
CA LEU A 125 -7.79 -3.94 4.96
C LEU A 125 -8.84 -3.98 6.08
N GLY A 126 -8.51 -3.46 7.27
CA GLY A 126 -9.47 -3.33 8.37
C GLY A 126 -10.60 -2.35 8.08
N LEU A 127 -10.31 -1.25 7.40
CA LEU A 127 -11.31 -0.26 6.96
C LEU A 127 -12.28 -0.88 5.94
N TRP A 128 -11.75 -1.62 4.96
CA TRP A 128 -12.57 -2.34 3.98
C TRP A 128 -13.43 -3.44 4.62
N ARG A 129 -12.88 -4.16 5.61
CA ARG A 129 -13.64 -5.16 6.37
C ARG A 129 -14.83 -4.54 7.10
N SER A 130 -14.63 -3.40 7.74
CA SER A 130 -15.71 -2.66 8.39
C SER A 130 -16.78 -2.21 7.39
N ALA A 131 -16.40 -1.73 6.21
CA ALA A 131 -17.34 -1.30 5.19
C ALA A 131 -18.15 -2.47 4.62
N ALA A 132 -17.49 -3.59 4.30
CA ALA A 132 -18.16 -4.79 3.80
C ALA A 132 -19.21 -5.34 4.80
N LEU A 133 -18.83 -5.42 6.08
CA LEU A 133 -19.73 -5.85 7.16
C LEU A 133 -20.97 -4.95 7.28
N ARG A 134 -20.80 -3.62 7.18
CA ARG A 134 -21.90 -2.65 7.26
C ARG A 134 -22.94 -2.84 6.14
N HIS A 135 -22.53 -3.32 4.98
CA HIS A 135 -23.40 -3.53 3.82
C HIS A 135 -23.81 -4.99 3.61
N GLY A 136 -23.46 -5.90 4.52
CA GLY A 136 -23.74 -7.33 4.36
C GLY A 136 -23.09 -7.95 3.12
N VAL A 137 -21.95 -7.41 2.70
CA VAL A 137 -21.19 -7.87 1.53
C VAL A 137 -20.19 -8.93 1.98
N GLU A 138 -20.16 -10.08 1.29
CA GLU A 138 -19.17 -11.11 1.52
C GLU A 138 -17.79 -10.65 1.07
N GLN A 139 -16.90 -10.39 2.01
CA GLN A 139 -15.52 -10.04 1.71
C GLN A 139 -14.66 -11.29 1.51
N SER A 140 -13.76 -11.25 0.54
CA SER A 140 -12.67 -12.22 0.42
C SER A 140 -11.38 -11.54 -0.01
N TYR A 141 -10.25 -12.14 0.36
CA TYR A 141 -8.91 -11.62 0.06
C TYR A 141 -8.20 -12.56 -0.90
N VAL A 142 -7.54 -12.02 -1.91
CA VAL A 142 -6.56 -12.76 -2.71
C VAL A 142 -5.22 -12.06 -2.58
N VAL A 143 -4.24 -12.76 -2.01
CA VAL A 143 -2.89 -12.23 -1.76
C VAL A 143 -1.94 -12.83 -2.77
N MET A 144 -1.40 -11.98 -3.64
CA MET A 144 -0.44 -12.39 -4.64
C MET A 144 0.96 -12.56 -4.04
N LEU A 145 1.58 -13.69 -4.35
CA LEU A 145 2.92 -14.09 -3.92
C LEU A 145 3.89 -14.08 -5.09
N ARG A 146 5.06 -13.52 -4.86
CA ARG A 146 6.21 -13.58 -5.78
C ARG A 146 7.49 -13.56 -4.97
N PRO A 147 8.55 -14.30 -5.37
CA PRO A 147 9.81 -14.32 -4.65
C PRO A 147 10.32 -12.90 -4.33
N PRO A 148 10.75 -12.64 -3.09
CA PRO A 148 11.10 -11.29 -2.64
C PRO A 148 12.22 -10.65 -3.47
N THR A 149 13.22 -11.45 -3.87
CA THR A 149 14.33 -11.01 -4.72
C THR A 149 13.85 -10.51 -6.08
N GLU A 150 12.93 -11.24 -6.74
CA GLU A 150 12.34 -10.81 -8.00
C GLU A 150 11.47 -9.56 -7.86
N VAL A 151 10.75 -9.42 -6.74
CA VAL A 151 9.95 -8.22 -6.47
C VAL A 151 10.86 -7.00 -6.34
N VAL A 152 11.95 -7.10 -5.58
CA VAL A 152 12.91 -6.02 -5.41
C VAL A 152 13.63 -5.70 -6.72
N GLY A 153 14.16 -6.71 -7.41
CA GLY A 153 14.85 -6.53 -8.70
C GLY A 153 13.93 -5.95 -9.78
N SER A 154 12.68 -6.39 -9.86
CA SER A 154 11.70 -5.77 -10.77
C SER A 154 11.44 -4.30 -10.42
N LYS A 155 11.39 -3.93 -9.14
CA LYS A 155 11.14 -2.53 -8.76
C LYS A 155 12.31 -1.61 -9.11
N GLN A 156 13.54 -2.09 -9.11
CA GLN A 156 14.71 -1.30 -9.51
C GLN A 156 14.66 -0.93 -10.99
N LYS A 157 14.28 -1.89 -11.84
CA LYS A 157 14.26 -1.69 -13.30
C LYS A 157 13.21 -0.67 -13.77
N TYR A 158 12.09 -0.55 -13.05
CA TYR A 158 10.92 0.20 -13.53
C TYR A 158 10.55 1.43 -12.68
N TYR A 159 11.16 1.65 -11.51
CA TYR A 159 10.86 2.83 -10.68
C TYR A 159 12.13 3.56 -10.22
N ASN A 160 12.23 4.85 -10.56
CA ASN A 160 13.28 5.74 -10.06
C ASN A 160 13.35 5.70 -8.53
N ALA A 161 14.52 5.33 -8.00
CA ALA A 161 14.65 4.84 -6.64
C ALA A 161 14.93 5.97 -5.62
N THR A 162 13.92 6.31 -4.81
CA THR A 162 14.16 7.00 -3.52
C THR A 162 14.62 6.03 -2.43
N LEU A 163 14.32 4.73 -2.58
CA LEU A 163 14.70 3.64 -1.66
C LEU A 163 15.63 2.64 -2.37
N GLY A 164 16.78 2.35 -1.75
CA GLY A 164 17.71 1.30 -2.16
C GLY A 164 17.17 -0.11 -1.90
N GLU A 165 17.92 -1.13 -2.30
CA GLU A 165 17.55 -2.55 -2.24
C GLU A 165 17.15 -3.00 -0.83
N THR A 166 17.99 -2.68 0.17
CA THR A 166 17.73 -2.95 1.58
C THR A 166 16.39 -2.38 2.04
N GLY A 167 16.10 -1.12 1.71
CA GLY A 167 14.83 -0.48 2.08
C GLY A 167 13.62 -1.11 1.39
N ARG A 168 13.76 -1.53 0.12
CA ARG A 168 12.70 -2.24 -0.62
C ARG A 168 12.46 -3.63 -0.05
N MET A 169 13.51 -4.36 0.31
CA MET A 169 13.40 -5.67 0.95
C MET A 169 12.71 -5.56 2.31
N ALA A 170 13.14 -4.61 3.15
CA ALA A 170 12.50 -4.34 4.44
C ALA A 170 11.01 -3.98 4.27
N SER A 171 10.69 -3.12 3.29
CA SER A 171 9.29 -2.79 2.98
C SER A 171 8.47 -4.00 2.52
N TRP A 172 9.10 -4.98 1.82
CA TRP A 172 8.43 -6.20 1.40
C TRP A 172 8.11 -7.09 2.60
N VAL A 173 9.09 -7.33 3.48
CA VAL A 173 8.90 -8.12 4.72
C VAL A 173 7.81 -7.49 5.57
N ASN A 174 7.91 -6.19 5.84
CA ASN A 174 6.91 -5.44 6.60
C ASN A 174 5.51 -5.57 5.97
N ALA A 175 5.41 -5.39 4.65
CA ALA A 175 4.13 -5.39 3.97
C ALA A 175 3.47 -6.77 3.97
N MET A 176 4.22 -7.83 3.70
CA MET A 176 3.66 -9.17 3.55
C MET A 176 3.25 -9.78 4.90
N LEU A 177 4.08 -9.64 5.94
CA LEU A 177 3.74 -10.14 7.29
C LEU A 177 2.48 -9.47 7.86
N HIS A 178 2.33 -8.16 7.65
CA HIS A 178 1.13 -7.45 8.12
C HIS A 178 -0.09 -7.70 7.23
N THR A 179 0.08 -7.86 5.92
CA THR A 179 -1.02 -8.29 5.02
C THR A 179 -1.55 -9.65 5.43
N GLU A 180 -0.65 -10.60 5.70
CA GLU A 180 -1.02 -11.91 6.23
C GLU A 180 -1.81 -11.74 7.53
N ARG A 181 -1.25 -11.07 8.53
CA ARG A 181 -1.91 -10.88 9.83
C ARG A 181 -3.29 -10.23 9.71
N ALA A 182 -3.43 -9.21 8.86
CA ALA A 182 -4.66 -8.44 8.68
C ALA A 182 -5.78 -9.23 7.97
N THR A 183 -5.43 -10.28 7.22
CA THR A 183 -6.41 -11.13 6.51
C THR A 183 -6.85 -12.35 7.31
N ARG A 184 -6.20 -12.67 8.44
CA ARG A 184 -6.59 -13.78 9.31
C ARG A 184 -8.06 -13.67 9.77
N GLY A 185 -8.73 -14.82 9.85
CA GLY A 185 -10.14 -14.91 10.24
C GLY A 185 -11.14 -14.40 9.18
N GLY A 186 -10.67 -14.07 7.98
CA GLY A 186 -11.51 -13.84 6.80
C GLY A 186 -11.33 -14.93 5.75
N ARG A 187 -12.18 -14.91 4.71
CA ARG A 187 -12.03 -15.82 3.55
C ARG A 187 -10.85 -15.33 2.71
N ARG A 188 -9.75 -16.09 2.64
CA ARG A 188 -8.53 -15.69 1.94
C ARG A 188 -7.99 -16.76 1.03
N ALA A 189 -7.17 -16.36 0.07
CA ALA A 189 -6.33 -17.24 -0.71
C ALA A 189 -5.02 -16.58 -1.08
N PHE A 190 -3.95 -17.37 -1.14
CA PHE A 190 -2.64 -16.95 -1.59
C PHE A 190 -2.34 -17.62 -2.93
N VAL A 191 -1.76 -16.87 -3.86
CA VAL A 191 -1.55 -17.34 -5.24
C VAL A 191 -0.15 -16.97 -5.69
N HIS A 192 0.59 -17.95 -6.18
CA HIS A 192 1.88 -17.69 -6.80
C HIS A 192 1.70 -17.01 -8.15
N TYR A 193 2.45 -15.95 -8.36
CA TYR A 193 2.51 -15.26 -9.64
C TYR A 193 2.94 -16.19 -10.78
N HIS A 194 3.86 -17.11 -10.50
CA HIS A 194 4.37 -18.05 -11.51
C HIS A 194 3.28 -19.02 -11.97
N ASP A 195 2.46 -19.55 -11.06
CA ASP A 195 1.32 -20.41 -11.42
C ASP A 195 0.32 -19.70 -12.35
N LEU A 196 0.12 -18.39 -12.18
CA LEU A 196 -0.71 -17.60 -13.08
C LEU A 196 -0.11 -17.45 -14.48
N LEU A 197 1.22 -17.44 -14.61
CA LEU A 197 1.86 -17.31 -15.92
C LEU A 197 1.98 -18.66 -16.64
N ASP A 198 2.21 -19.74 -15.88
CA ASP A 198 2.42 -21.08 -16.42
C ASP A 198 1.09 -21.71 -16.88
N ASP A 199 0.08 -21.72 -16.01
CA ASP A 199 -1.28 -22.17 -16.33
C ASP A 199 -2.28 -21.47 -15.42
N TRP A 200 -2.72 -20.28 -15.83
CA TRP A 200 -3.65 -19.46 -15.05
C TRP A 200 -4.98 -20.14 -14.75
N THR A 201 -5.40 -21.11 -15.57
CA THR A 201 -6.74 -21.70 -15.45
C THR A 201 -6.91 -22.45 -14.14
N ARG A 202 -5.86 -23.15 -13.68
CA ARG A 202 -5.86 -23.92 -12.43
C ARG A 202 -5.99 -23.04 -11.18
N PRO A 203 -5.09 -22.08 -10.89
CA PRO A 203 -5.19 -21.24 -9.70
C PRO A 203 -6.45 -20.36 -9.76
N VAL A 204 -6.85 -19.85 -10.92
CA VAL A 204 -8.07 -19.02 -11.00
C VAL A 204 -9.33 -19.85 -10.78
N TYR A 205 -9.44 -21.05 -11.36
CA TYR A 205 -10.57 -21.95 -11.07
C TYR A 205 -10.62 -22.32 -9.58
N ALA A 206 -9.48 -22.67 -8.98
CA ALA A 206 -9.39 -22.95 -7.55
C ALA A 206 -9.81 -21.76 -6.68
N LEU A 207 -9.45 -20.52 -7.06
CA LEU A 207 -9.95 -19.31 -6.42
C LEU A 207 -11.48 -19.21 -6.52
N GLY A 208 -12.04 -19.47 -7.71
CA GLY A 208 -13.48 -19.44 -7.95
C GLY A 208 -14.23 -20.42 -7.05
N GLU A 209 -13.76 -21.66 -6.99
CA GLU A 209 -14.34 -22.69 -6.11
C GLU A 209 -14.21 -22.34 -4.64
N ARG A 210 -13.03 -21.92 -4.20
CA ARG A 210 -12.78 -21.64 -2.79
C ARG A 210 -13.53 -20.41 -2.29
N LEU A 211 -13.41 -19.32 -3.04
CA LEU A 211 -13.93 -18.03 -2.64
C LEU A 211 -15.36 -17.83 -3.12
N GLY A 212 -15.95 -18.76 -3.90
CA GLY A 212 -17.32 -18.61 -4.40
C GLY A 212 -17.45 -17.44 -5.38
N ILE A 213 -16.49 -17.33 -6.30
CA ILE A 213 -16.46 -16.27 -7.31
C ILE A 213 -17.25 -16.77 -8.53
N GLU A 214 -18.47 -16.26 -8.68
CA GLU A 214 -19.40 -16.74 -9.68
C GLU A 214 -18.94 -16.39 -11.10
N SER A 215 -18.37 -15.19 -11.30
CA SER A 215 -17.79 -14.80 -12.60
C SER A 215 -16.71 -15.77 -13.09
N VAL A 216 -16.01 -16.45 -12.18
CA VAL A 216 -15.05 -17.50 -12.52
C VAL A 216 -15.77 -18.83 -12.78
N ARG A 217 -16.65 -19.26 -11.86
CA ARG A 217 -17.36 -20.56 -11.94
C ARG A 217 -18.24 -20.69 -13.17
N SER A 218 -18.89 -19.61 -13.58
CA SER A 218 -19.81 -19.57 -14.72
C SER A 218 -19.18 -18.90 -15.95
N ALA A 219 -17.84 -18.83 -16.02
CA ALA A 219 -17.16 -18.17 -17.13
C ALA A 219 -17.44 -18.87 -18.47
N SER A 220 -17.88 -18.10 -19.47
CA SER A 220 -18.08 -18.63 -20.81
C SER A 220 -16.74 -18.89 -21.51
N ALA A 221 -16.72 -19.82 -22.47
CA ALA A 221 -15.54 -20.11 -23.29
C ALA A 221 -14.96 -18.84 -23.96
N THR A 222 -15.82 -17.91 -24.37
CA THR A 222 -15.41 -16.61 -24.93
C THR A 222 -14.62 -15.77 -23.93
N LYS A 223 -15.03 -15.71 -22.67
CA LYS A 223 -14.31 -14.98 -21.62
C LYS A 223 -12.99 -15.66 -21.28
N ILE A 224 -12.98 -16.99 -21.17
CA ILE A 224 -11.76 -17.78 -20.93
C ILE A 224 -10.73 -17.52 -22.04
N ARG A 225 -11.15 -17.51 -23.31
CA ARG A 225 -10.25 -17.18 -24.43
C ARG A 225 -9.64 -15.79 -24.33
N ARG A 226 -10.43 -14.78 -23.95
CA ARG A 226 -9.92 -13.40 -23.75
C ARG A 226 -8.84 -13.33 -22.67
N VAL A 227 -9.00 -14.07 -21.57
CA VAL A 227 -7.97 -14.16 -20.53
C VAL A 227 -6.71 -14.85 -21.06
N HIS A 228 -6.86 -15.90 -21.88
CA HIS A 228 -5.72 -16.57 -22.50
C HIS A 228 -4.90 -15.62 -23.39
N ASP A 229 -5.55 -14.72 -24.12
CA ASP A 229 -4.87 -13.71 -24.94
C ASP A 229 -4.22 -12.58 -24.09
N LEU A 230 -4.74 -12.32 -22.89
CA LEU A 230 -4.21 -11.32 -21.95
C LEU A 230 -2.91 -11.78 -21.30
N ILE A 231 -2.87 -13.03 -20.83
CA ILE A 231 -1.76 -13.55 -20.03
C ILE A 231 -0.60 -13.89 -20.96
N ASP A 232 0.52 -13.21 -20.75
CA ASP A 232 1.74 -13.40 -21.53
C ASP A 232 2.74 -14.17 -20.66
N PRO A 233 2.97 -15.47 -20.92
CA PRO A 233 3.93 -16.28 -20.16
C PRO A 233 5.35 -15.70 -20.21
N SER A 234 5.65 -14.92 -21.27
CA SER A 234 6.95 -14.27 -21.41
C SER A 234 7.15 -13.12 -20.43
N LEU A 235 6.17 -12.73 -19.60
CA LEU A 235 6.36 -11.75 -18.53
C LEU A 235 7.25 -12.26 -17.39
N HIS A 236 7.53 -13.56 -17.32
CA HIS A 236 8.47 -14.16 -16.37
C HIS A 236 9.95 -13.97 -16.77
N ARG A 237 10.41 -12.72 -16.95
CA ARG A 237 11.80 -12.42 -17.40
C ARG A 237 12.78 -12.08 -16.29
N VAL A 238 12.29 -11.75 -15.10
CA VAL A 238 13.14 -11.30 -13.99
C VAL A 238 13.34 -12.47 -13.04
N ARG A 239 14.57 -13.00 -13.01
CA ARG A 239 15.02 -14.09 -12.13
C ARG A 239 16.13 -13.59 -11.21
N THR A 240 15.87 -12.49 -10.51
CA THR A 240 16.82 -11.89 -9.57
C THR A 240 17.04 -12.82 -8.39
N THR A 241 18.29 -13.05 -8.04
CA THR A 241 18.72 -13.87 -6.92
C THR A 241 19.35 -12.99 -5.82
N TRP A 242 19.77 -13.60 -4.72
CA TRP A 242 20.49 -12.89 -3.66
C TRP A 242 21.88 -12.40 -4.10
N ASP A 243 22.47 -12.98 -5.14
CA ASP A 243 23.76 -12.55 -5.69
C ASP A 243 23.65 -11.22 -6.45
N ASP A 244 22.44 -10.86 -6.88
CA ASP A 244 22.14 -9.65 -7.63
C ASP A 244 21.78 -8.45 -6.73
N LEU A 245 21.70 -8.65 -5.40
CA LEU A 245 21.19 -7.66 -4.45
C LEU A 245 22.16 -7.42 -3.29
N ASP A 246 22.39 -6.15 -2.95
CA ASP A 246 23.10 -5.70 -1.76
C ASP A 246 22.12 -5.49 -0.58
N VAL A 247 21.77 -6.61 0.04
CA VAL A 247 20.93 -6.68 1.24
C VAL A 247 21.73 -7.31 2.40
N PRO A 248 21.68 -6.76 3.63
CA PRO A 248 22.35 -7.36 4.79
C PRO A 248 21.84 -8.77 5.09
N LYS A 249 22.75 -9.66 5.51
CA LYS A 249 22.46 -11.08 5.78
C LYS A 249 21.21 -11.30 6.65
N GLY A 250 21.09 -10.60 7.78
CA GLY A 250 19.95 -10.76 8.69
C GLY A 250 18.60 -10.40 8.05
N LEU A 251 18.57 -9.45 7.11
CA LEU A 251 17.35 -9.13 6.36
C LEU A 251 17.06 -10.14 5.24
N ARG A 252 18.10 -10.78 4.66
CA ARG A 252 17.91 -11.90 3.72
C ARG A 252 17.25 -13.07 4.42
N GLU A 253 17.77 -13.46 5.59
CA GLU A 253 17.22 -14.54 6.41
C GLU A 253 15.76 -14.29 6.78
N LEU A 254 15.43 -13.08 7.28
CA LEU A 254 14.04 -12.71 7.56
C LEU A 254 13.14 -12.78 6.31
N ALA A 255 13.64 -12.37 5.15
CA ALA A 255 12.87 -12.40 3.90
C ALA A 255 12.65 -13.82 3.38
N ASP A 256 13.67 -14.69 3.44
CA ASP A 256 13.59 -16.09 3.03
C ASP A 256 12.64 -16.86 3.95
N GLU A 257 12.80 -16.75 5.27
CA GLU A 257 11.90 -17.41 6.23
C GLU A 257 10.46 -16.89 6.08
N THR A 258 10.26 -15.58 5.88
CA THR A 258 8.94 -15.02 5.57
C THR A 258 8.36 -15.62 4.29
N TRP A 259 9.16 -15.72 3.23
CA TRP A 259 8.73 -16.30 1.96
C TRP A 259 8.32 -17.76 2.12
N GLU A 260 9.14 -18.57 2.79
CA GLU A 260 8.87 -19.98 3.05
C GLU A 260 7.52 -20.17 3.77
N GLN A 261 7.25 -19.41 4.83
CA GLN A 261 5.98 -19.49 5.55
C GLN A 261 4.79 -19.00 4.71
N LEU A 262 4.97 -17.96 3.88
CA LEU A 262 3.90 -17.46 3.01
C LEU A 262 3.56 -18.42 1.86
N VAL A 263 4.55 -19.13 1.33
CA VAL A 263 4.35 -20.18 0.31
C VAL A 263 3.46 -21.29 0.86
N VAL A 264 3.64 -21.68 2.13
CA VAL A 264 2.77 -22.68 2.77
C VAL A 264 1.30 -22.22 2.78
N LEU A 265 1.02 -20.91 2.91
CA LEU A 265 -0.35 -20.39 2.86
C LEU A 265 -1.01 -20.47 1.47
N ALA A 266 -0.25 -20.69 0.39
CA ALA A 266 -0.83 -21.00 -0.91
C ALA A 266 -1.49 -22.38 -0.91
N ASP A 267 -0.94 -23.31 -0.12
CA ASP A 267 -1.53 -24.62 0.16
C ASP A 267 -2.28 -24.60 1.50
N GLN A 268 -3.54 -24.19 1.46
CA GLN A 268 -4.29 -23.86 2.68
C GLN A 268 -4.68 -25.05 3.53
N ASP A 269 -4.51 -26.29 3.05
CA ASP A 269 -4.63 -27.47 3.89
C ASP A 269 -3.51 -27.53 4.95
N LEU A 270 -2.50 -26.68 4.79
CA LEU A 270 -1.37 -26.51 5.70
C LEU A 270 -1.49 -25.25 6.59
N GLU A 271 -2.56 -24.46 6.45
CA GLU A 271 -2.78 -23.31 7.33
C GLU A 271 -3.15 -23.77 8.74
N SER A 272 -2.25 -23.55 9.70
CA SER A 272 -2.38 -24.04 11.07
C SER A 272 -2.07 -22.98 12.12
N PRO A 273 -2.49 -23.17 13.38
CA PRO A 273 -2.07 -22.30 14.49
C PRO A 273 -0.55 -22.22 14.64
N SER A 274 0.18 -23.29 14.32
CA SER A 274 1.64 -23.30 14.35
C SER A 274 2.26 -22.38 13.29
N LEU A 275 1.73 -22.40 12.06
CA LEU A 275 2.13 -21.49 10.99
C LEU A 275 1.86 -20.03 11.36
N HIS A 276 0.70 -19.75 11.97
CA HIS A 276 0.36 -18.42 12.48
C HIS A 276 1.34 -17.93 13.55
N ALA A 277 1.76 -18.82 14.44
CA ALA A 277 2.76 -18.52 15.47
C ALA A 277 4.14 -18.23 14.86
N SER A 278 4.59 -19.00 13.87
CA SER A 278 5.84 -18.74 13.13
C SER A 278 5.82 -17.38 12.43
N LEU A 279 4.70 -17.02 11.80
CA LEU A 279 4.53 -15.70 11.15
C LEU A 279 4.46 -14.54 12.17
N ASP A 280 3.89 -14.78 13.35
CA ASP A 280 3.88 -13.80 14.43
C ASP A 280 5.29 -13.60 15.03
N ASP A 281 6.08 -14.67 15.16
CA ASP A 281 7.50 -14.61 15.55
C ASP A 281 8.34 -13.83 14.53
N LEU A 282 8.19 -14.12 13.23
CA LEU A 282 8.86 -13.38 12.16
C LEU A 282 8.54 -11.89 12.19
N ARG A 283 7.28 -11.53 12.48
CA ARG A 283 6.87 -10.12 12.64
C ARG A 283 7.50 -9.47 13.87
N ALA A 284 7.64 -10.19 14.97
CA ALA A 284 8.33 -9.70 16.17
C ALA A 284 9.84 -9.50 15.89
N ARG A 285 10.50 -10.49 15.27
CA ARG A 285 11.92 -10.42 14.88
C ARG A 285 12.20 -9.30 13.89
N TYR A 286 11.35 -9.11 12.89
CA TYR A 286 11.45 -7.97 11.97
C TYR A 286 11.30 -6.62 12.70
N THR A 287 10.39 -6.55 13.68
CA THR A 287 10.20 -5.34 14.49
C THR A 287 11.46 -5.00 15.27
N GLN A 288 12.04 -5.98 15.97
CA GLN A 288 13.30 -5.81 16.68
C GLN A 288 14.44 -5.41 15.73
N TYR A 289 14.59 -6.09 14.59
CA TYR A 289 15.60 -5.76 13.58
C TYR A 289 15.47 -4.30 13.11
N TYR A 290 14.23 -3.83 12.88
CA TYR A 290 13.98 -2.46 12.46
C TYR A 290 14.35 -1.44 13.56
N GLU A 291 13.95 -1.70 14.81
CA GLU A 291 14.23 -0.83 15.95
C GLU A 291 15.75 -0.69 16.20
N GLU A 292 16.49 -1.80 16.12
CA GLU A 292 17.95 -1.80 16.23
C GLU A 292 18.59 -0.98 15.10
N ALA A 293 18.16 -1.19 13.85
CA ALA A 293 18.65 -0.43 12.71
C ALA A 293 18.33 1.08 12.82
N GLU A 294 17.13 1.43 13.28
CA GLU A 294 16.71 2.82 13.52
C GLU A 294 17.56 3.48 14.62
N ALA A 295 17.77 2.79 15.75
CA ALA A 295 18.58 3.29 16.85
C ALA A 295 20.04 3.55 16.43
N ILE A 296 20.64 2.62 15.67
CA ILE A 296 22.00 2.78 15.14
C ILE A 296 22.06 3.96 14.16
N ALA A 297 21.10 4.04 13.23
CA ALA A 297 21.04 5.09 12.20
C ALA A 297 20.72 6.49 12.77
N GLN A 298 20.18 6.58 13.99
CA GLN A 298 19.75 7.83 14.61
C GLN A 298 20.87 8.89 14.64
N SER A 299 22.10 8.48 14.91
CA SER A 299 23.29 9.35 14.92
C SER A 299 23.50 10.04 13.57
N SER A 300 23.42 9.28 12.47
CA SER A 300 23.53 9.75 11.09
C SER A 300 22.35 10.64 10.69
N VAL A 301 21.12 10.28 11.10
CA VAL A 301 19.91 11.09 10.85
C VAL A 301 20.02 12.46 11.53
N LEU A 302 20.43 12.50 12.80
CA LEU A 302 20.64 13.76 13.53
C LEU A 302 21.74 14.60 12.91
N ALA A 303 22.84 13.98 12.44
CA ALA A 303 23.91 14.68 11.74
C ALA A 303 23.41 15.33 10.42
N ALA A 304 22.65 14.59 9.62
CA ALA A 304 22.05 15.10 8.38
C ALA A 304 21.03 16.23 8.64
N ALA A 305 20.23 16.12 9.70
CA ALA A 305 19.29 17.16 10.10
C ALA A 305 19.99 18.46 10.51
N ARG A 306 21.12 18.39 11.22
CA ARG A 306 21.96 19.56 11.55
C ARG A 306 22.54 20.22 10.31
N GLN A 307 22.97 19.44 9.31
CA GLN A 307 23.47 19.98 8.04
C GLN A 307 22.40 20.75 7.27
N LYS A 308 21.17 20.21 7.17
CA LYS A 308 20.05 20.91 6.51
C LYS A 308 19.60 22.18 7.23
N ARG A 309 19.83 22.28 8.55
CA ARG A 309 19.50 23.45 9.36
C ARG A 309 20.56 24.55 9.35
N LYS A 310 21.79 24.27 8.89
CA LYS A 310 22.78 25.34 8.72
C LYS A 310 22.25 26.33 7.67
N PRO A 311 22.11 27.63 7.99
CA PRO A 311 21.83 28.63 6.98
C PRO A 311 22.91 28.54 5.89
N THR A 312 22.51 28.60 4.62
CA THR A 312 23.44 28.97 3.55
C THR A 312 24.00 30.34 3.90
N ASP A 313 25.24 30.38 4.38
CA ASP A 313 25.87 31.63 4.82
C ASP A 313 26.11 32.54 3.60
N GLY A 314 25.70 33.82 3.71
CA GLY A 314 26.38 34.90 3.00
C GLY A 314 25.70 35.63 1.83
N SER A 315 24.52 36.21 1.99
CA SER A 315 24.26 37.55 1.42
C SER A 315 23.54 38.42 2.43
N LYS A 316 24.27 38.92 3.43
CA LYS A 316 23.85 40.13 4.13
C LYS A 316 23.94 41.27 3.10
N PRO A 317 22.89 42.11 2.92
CA PRO A 317 23.07 43.36 2.18
C PRO A 317 24.14 44.18 2.91
N ASP A 318 25.09 44.73 2.18
CA ASP A 318 26.09 45.64 2.73
C ASP A 318 25.39 46.74 3.57
N PRO A 319 25.90 47.08 4.76
CA PRO A 319 25.39 48.23 5.47
C PRO A 319 25.67 49.46 4.59
N ALA A 320 24.60 50.17 4.22
CA ALA A 320 24.69 51.39 3.44
C ALA A 320 25.71 52.37 4.06
N PRO A 321 26.52 53.08 3.26
CA PRO A 321 27.52 53.99 3.78
C PRO A 321 26.84 55.11 4.59
N VAL A 322 27.31 55.29 5.82
CA VAL A 322 26.89 56.38 6.72
C VAL A 322 27.36 57.71 6.11
N PRO A 323 26.47 58.70 5.87
CA PRO A 323 26.88 59.99 5.36
C PRO A 323 27.63 60.78 6.44
N PRO A 324 28.59 61.64 6.06
CA PRO A 324 29.37 62.41 7.03
C PRO A 324 28.48 63.44 7.72
N ALA A 325 28.69 63.57 9.03
CA ALA A 325 28.01 64.54 9.87
C ALA A 325 28.38 65.97 9.44
N THR A 326 27.42 66.73 8.94
CA THR A 326 27.48 68.19 8.82
C THR A 326 26.47 68.82 9.76
N GLY A 327 26.88 69.94 10.34
CA GLY A 327 26.38 70.45 11.61
C GLY A 327 25.06 71.22 11.55
N LEU A 328 24.50 71.35 12.77
CA LEU A 328 23.78 72.50 13.32
C LEU A 328 22.55 73.05 12.55
N SER A 329 21.37 72.98 13.18
CA SER A 329 20.69 74.20 13.66
C SER A 329 19.45 73.94 14.53
N HIS A 330 19.47 74.59 15.70
CA HIS A 330 18.41 75.33 16.40
C HIS A 330 16.98 74.76 16.63
N ARG A 331 16.71 74.58 17.92
CA ARG A 331 15.57 75.12 18.72
C ARG A 331 14.13 74.58 18.47
N LEU A 332 13.55 73.99 19.52
CA LEU A 332 12.48 74.56 20.39
C LEU A 332 11.96 73.46 21.34
N ARG A 333 12.35 73.48 22.62
CA ARG A 333 11.56 73.96 23.78
C ARG A 333 10.28 73.15 24.12
N ARG A 334 10.41 72.41 25.24
CA ARG A 334 9.70 72.61 26.53
C ARG A 334 8.24 72.15 26.65
N ALA A 335 8.04 71.09 27.43
CA ALA A 335 7.01 70.83 28.48
C ALA A 335 6.86 69.30 28.58
N VAL A 336 7.02 68.62 29.71
CA VAL A 336 6.05 68.53 30.82
C VAL A 336 6.77 68.10 32.11
N ARG A 337 6.34 68.66 33.24
CA ARG A 337 6.85 68.47 34.62
C ARG A 337 6.43 67.12 35.24
N PRO A 338 7.09 66.68 36.34
CA PRO A 338 6.93 65.35 36.94
C PRO A 338 5.84 65.31 38.04
N ARG A 339 5.22 64.14 38.22
CA ARG A 339 4.62 63.66 39.48
C ARG A 339 5.17 62.24 39.65
N GLY A 340 5.89 61.87 40.69
CA GLY A 340 5.66 62.12 42.10
C GLY A 340 5.46 60.73 42.72
N ARG A 341 6.54 60.17 43.26
CA ARG A 341 6.60 58.88 43.96
C ARG A 341 6.58 59.20 45.46
N SER A 342 5.65 58.63 46.22
CA SER A 342 5.76 58.55 47.68
C SER A 342 5.17 57.24 48.19
N ASP A 343 5.79 56.79 49.27
CA ASP A 343 5.84 55.45 49.83
C ASP A 343 4.59 54.88 50.53
N ARG A 344 4.58 53.55 50.59
CA ARG A 344 4.26 52.64 51.72
C ARG A 344 3.19 53.08 52.74
N ARG A 345 2.10 52.31 52.84
CA ARG A 345 1.89 51.28 53.87
C ARG A 345 0.74 50.37 53.48
#